data_AF-A0A8H8QUP1-F1
#
_entry.id   AF-A0A8H8QUP1-F1
#
_cell.length_a   1.000
_cell.length_b   1.000
_cell.length_c   1.000
_cell.angle_alpha   90.00
_cell.angle_beta   90.00
_cell.angle_gamma   90.00
#
_symmetry.space_group_name_H-M   'P 1'
#
loop_
_entity.id
_entity.type
_entity.pdbx_description
1 polymer ?
#
loop_
_entity_poly.entity_id
_entity_poly.type
_entity_poly.pdbx_seq_one_letter_code
_entity_poly.pdbx_strand_id
1 'polypeptide(L)'
;MSRPIMSKATALKISRAQFDINKIRFFDFLNYKFRFLFFCWFDLPCYFISKGQYNFAARVACTELSSYAAMYFLARWNFKPTLFVFLLPFAILRLGLMIGNWGQHALVDDVDPDSDFRSSVTLIDVPSNRFYLNDGYHTSHHLNPLRHWRDHPHAFLTAKDRYSNEGALVFQIIDYLEITYRLSTKNYIYLARQLVLIGSQVGMSQEELAAMLRLKTRKFSEKEIAIELKK
;
A
#
# COMPACT_ATOMS: atom_id res chain seq x y z
N MET A 1 -22.88 -1.69 -6.54
CA MET A 1 -22.10 -0.59 -5.95
C MET A 1 -21.00 -1.17 -5.07
N SER A 2 -19.84 -1.48 -5.66
CA SER A 2 -18.64 -1.86 -4.91
C SER A 2 -18.13 -0.61 -4.18
N ARG A 3 -18.32 -0.54 -2.87
CA ARG A 3 -17.65 0.47 -2.05
C ARG A 3 -16.14 0.18 -2.10
N PRO A 4 -15.28 1.20 -2.16
CA PRO A 4 -13.83 1.00 -2.20
C PRO A 4 -13.40 0.15 -1.00
N ILE A 5 -12.46 -0.76 -1.25
CA ILE A 5 -11.90 -1.69 -0.24
C ILE A 5 -11.24 -0.91 0.92
N MET A 6 -10.91 0.35 0.69
CA MET A 6 -10.37 1.28 1.67
C MET A 6 -11.36 2.44 1.89
N SER A 7 -11.81 2.67 3.12
CA SER A 7 -12.65 3.83 3.44
C SER A 7 -11.81 5.10 3.52
N LYS A 8 -12.41 6.29 3.28
CA LYS A 8 -11.80 7.61 3.57
C LYS A 8 -11.04 7.64 4.90
N ALA A 9 -11.63 7.08 5.94
CA ALA A 9 -11.03 7.01 7.28
C ALA A 9 -9.87 6.01 7.40
N THR A 10 -9.75 5.04 6.49
CA THR A 10 -8.65 4.07 6.43
C THR A 10 -7.47 4.64 5.66
N ALA A 11 -7.71 5.29 4.52
CA ALA A 11 -6.69 6.06 3.81
C ALA A 11 -6.12 7.18 4.70
N LEU A 12 -6.97 7.90 5.45
CA LEU A 12 -6.53 8.92 6.42
C LEU A 12 -5.98 8.35 7.75
N LYS A 13 -6.28 7.11 8.13
CA LYS A 13 -5.59 6.44 9.27
C LYS A 13 -4.24 5.85 8.84
N ILE A 14 -4.12 5.42 7.60
CA ILE A 14 -2.83 5.18 6.95
C ILE A 14 -2.11 6.53 6.78
N SER A 15 -2.83 7.64 6.56
CA SER A 15 -2.22 8.98 6.51
C SER A 15 -1.88 9.57 7.89
N ARG A 16 -2.49 9.09 8.99
CA ARG A 16 -1.91 9.25 10.35
C ARG A 16 -0.53 8.59 10.45
N ALA A 17 -0.27 7.59 9.62
CA ALA A 17 1.02 6.97 9.38
C ALA A 17 1.65 7.40 8.03
N GLN A 18 1.24 8.55 7.44
CA GLN A 18 2.01 9.19 6.37
C GLN A 18 3.26 9.75 7.05
N PHE A 19 4.27 8.91 7.11
CA PHE A 19 5.50 9.16 7.83
C PHE A 19 6.23 10.33 7.19
N ASP A 20 6.50 11.37 7.98
CA ASP A 20 7.48 12.37 7.61
C ASP A 20 8.84 11.67 7.52
N ILE A 21 9.25 11.28 6.32
CA ILE A 21 10.56 10.70 6.04
C ILE A 21 11.69 11.63 6.55
N ASN A 22 11.41 12.92 6.82
CA ASN A 22 12.36 13.90 7.32
C ASN A 22 12.38 14.13 8.83
N LYS A 23 11.36 13.74 9.61
CA LYS A 23 11.37 13.99 11.07
C LYS A 23 10.96 12.83 11.97
N ILE A 24 10.22 11.82 11.49
CA ILE A 24 9.86 10.64 12.31
C ILE A 24 10.25 9.36 11.56
N ARG A 25 11.43 8.84 11.92
CA ARG A 25 12.33 8.00 11.10
C ARG A 25 12.31 6.56 11.61
N PHE A 26 12.11 5.56 10.75
CA PHE A 26 12.24 4.10 11.02
C PHE A 26 11.43 3.50 12.18
N PHE A 27 11.55 4.00 13.41
CA PHE A 27 10.80 3.54 14.58
C PHE A 27 9.30 3.65 14.43
N ASP A 28 8.85 4.65 13.69
CA ASP A 28 7.45 4.92 13.42
C ASP A 28 6.87 3.90 12.41
N PHE A 29 7.64 3.62 11.36
CA PHE A 29 7.39 2.52 10.44
C PHE A 29 7.46 1.16 11.13
N LEU A 30 8.43 0.97 12.05
CA LEU A 30 8.48 -0.20 12.91
C LEU A 30 7.26 -0.29 13.80
N ASN A 31 6.81 0.80 14.45
CA ASN A 31 5.64 0.80 15.31
C ASN A 31 4.37 0.42 14.52
N TYR A 32 4.19 0.96 13.32
CA TYR A 32 3.15 0.52 12.40
C TYR A 32 3.26 -0.98 12.07
N LYS A 33 4.46 -1.46 11.74
CA LYS A 33 4.72 -2.88 11.46
C LYS A 33 4.45 -3.78 12.66
N PHE A 34 4.94 -3.43 13.84
CA PHE A 34 4.76 -4.16 15.09
C PHE A 34 3.29 -4.21 15.46
N ARG A 35 2.60 -3.06 15.37
CA ARG A 35 1.18 -2.99 15.62
C ARG A 35 0.41 -3.92 14.68
N PHE A 36 0.69 -3.88 13.38
CA PHE A 36 0.04 -4.80 12.45
C PHE A 36 0.41 -6.27 12.74
N LEU A 37 1.70 -6.57 12.93
CA LEU A 37 2.21 -7.92 13.11
C LEU A 37 1.57 -8.63 14.32
N PHE A 38 1.39 -7.90 15.42
CA PHE A 38 0.93 -8.44 16.70
C PHE A 38 -0.52 -8.11 17.07
N PHE A 39 -1.09 -7.02 16.56
CA PHE A 39 -2.42 -6.56 16.95
C PHE A 39 -3.44 -6.56 15.80
N CYS A 40 -3.09 -6.95 14.57
CA CYS A 40 -4.05 -7.02 13.46
C CYS A 40 -5.28 -7.90 13.78
N TRP A 41 -5.08 -9.02 14.49
CA TRP A 41 -6.15 -9.92 14.94
C TRP A 41 -7.19 -9.25 15.86
N PHE A 42 -6.83 -8.11 16.47
CA PHE A 42 -7.70 -7.32 17.33
C PHE A 42 -8.17 -6.03 16.65
N ASP A 43 -7.24 -5.25 16.09
CA ASP A 43 -7.51 -3.96 15.46
C ASP A 43 -8.50 -4.09 14.29
N LEU A 44 -8.39 -5.15 13.47
CA LEU A 44 -9.21 -5.33 12.27
C LEU A 44 -10.67 -5.72 12.60
N PRO A 45 -10.94 -6.70 13.49
CA PRO A 45 -12.31 -6.94 13.97
C PRO A 45 -12.94 -5.72 14.65
N CYS A 46 -12.19 -5.01 15.51
CA CYS A 46 -12.67 -3.78 16.16
C CYS A 46 -13.02 -2.69 15.13
N TYR A 47 -12.22 -2.56 14.07
CA TYR A 47 -12.55 -1.66 12.97
C TYR A 47 -13.88 -2.04 12.30
N PHE A 48 -14.10 -3.31 11.96
CA PHE A 48 -15.35 -3.76 11.36
C PHE A 48 -16.55 -3.55 12.28
N ILE A 49 -16.41 -3.81 13.59
CA ILE A 49 -17.44 -3.52 14.60
C ILE A 49 -17.79 -2.03 14.60
N SER A 50 -16.79 -1.14 14.59
CA SER A 50 -17.02 0.32 14.55
C SER A 50 -17.76 0.80 13.30
N LYS A 51 -17.77 -0.01 12.23
CA LYS A 51 -18.47 0.24 10.97
C LYS A 51 -19.81 -0.51 10.87
N GLY A 52 -20.26 -1.18 11.94
CA GLY A 52 -21.48 -1.99 11.95
C GLY A 52 -21.38 -3.29 11.13
N GLN A 53 -20.17 -3.69 10.74
CA GLN A 53 -19.90 -4.84 9.88
C GLN A 53 -19.59 -6.10 10.71
N TYR A 54 -20.53 -6.50 11.57
CA TYR A 54 -20.33 -7.57 12.55
C TYR A 54 -20.01 -8.94 11.92
N ASN A 55 -20.58 -9.25 10.75
CA ASN A 55 -20.28 -10.50 10.05
C ASN A 55 -18.81 -10.60 9.63
N PHE A 56 -18.25 -9.51 9.09
CA PHE A 56 -16.83 -9.44 8.72
C PHE A 56 -15.95 -9.47 9.96
N ALA A 57 -16.32 -8.77 11.03
CA ALA A 57 -15.59 -8.80 12.29
C ALA A 57 -15.49 -10.23 12.84
N ALA A 58 -16.61 -10.95 12.90
CA ALA A 58 -16.67 -12.33 13.37
C ALA A 58 -15.84 -13.26 12.48
N ARG A 59 -15.99 -13.16 11.15
CA ARG A 59 -15.21 -13.97 10.20
C ARG A 59 -13.71 -13.79 10.41
N VAL A 60 -13.22 -12.55 10.41
CA VAL A 60 -11.80 -12.24 10.59
C VAL A 60 -11.30 -12.74 11.94
N ALA A 61 -12.01 -12.45 13.03
CA ALA A 61 -11.61 -12.89 14.37
C ALA A 61 -11.56 -14.42 14.47
N CYS A 62 -12.59 -15.11 14.00
CA CYS A 62 -12.65 -16.57 14.04
C CYS A 62 -11.56 -17.21 13.18
N THR A 63 -11.34 -16.75 11.95
CA THR A 63 -10.31 -17.33 11.08
C THR A 63 -8.92 -17.12 11.66
N GLU A 64 -8.64 -15.91 12.15
CA GLU A 64 -7.33 -15.54 12.66
C GLU A 64 -6.98 -16.30 13.94
N LEU A 65 -7.90 -16.34 14.91
CA LEU A 65 -7.72 -17.09 16.15
C LEU A 65 -7.64 -18.60 15.90
N SER A 66 -8.42 -19.13 14.95
CA SER A 66 -8.36 -20.54 14.58
C SER A 66 -7.02 -20.89 13.93
N SER A 67 -6.47 -20.01 13.08
CA SER A 67 -5.14 -20.19 12.49
C SER A 67 -4.05 -20.22 13.56
N TYR A 68 -4.11 -19.32 14.56
CA TYR A 68 -3.17 -19.35 15.69
C TYR A 68 -3.29 -20.61 16.53
N ALA A 69 -4.52 -21.03 16.86
CA ALA A 69 -4.75 -22.26 17.60
C ALA A 69 -4.21 -23.48 16.83
N ALA A 70 -4.50 -23.57 15.52
CA ALA A 70 -4.00 -24.65 14.68
C ALA A 70 -2.47 -24.68 14.63
N MET A 71 -1.80 -23.54 14.39
CA MET A 71 -0.35 -23.46 14.41
C MET A 71 0.24 -23.85 15.77
N TYR A 72 -0.38 -23.44 16.87
CA TYR A 72 0.04 -23.80 18.22
C TYR A 72 -0.05 -25.31 18.48
N PHE A 73 -1.20 -25.93 18.18
CA PHE A 73 -1.40 -27.37 18.38
C PHE A 73 -0.51 -28.21 17.46
N LEU A 74 -0.35 -27.81 16.20
CA LEU A 74 0.58 -28.46 15.26
C LEU A 74 2.03 -28.35 15.72
N ALA A 75 2.45 -27.19 16.23
CA ALA A 75 3.80 -26.99 16.78
C ALA A 75 4.04 -27.81 18.06
N ARG A 76 2.97 -28.17 18.78
CA ARG A 76 3.01 -29.06 19.95
C ARG A 76 3.10 -30.52 19.54
N TRP A 77 2.43 -30.90 18.46
CA TRP A 77 2.56 -32.22 17.86
C TRP A 77 3.95 -32.44 17.25
N ASN A 78 4.35 -31.58 16.30
CA ASN A 78 5.66 -31.67 15.67
C ASN A 78 6.16 -30.28 15.25
N PHE A 79 7.17 -29.79 15.97
CA PHE A 79 7.67 -28.44 15.78
C PHE A 79 8.38 -28.24 14.43
N LYS A 80 9.22 -29.19 13.98
CA LYS A 80 10.04 -28.99 12.78
C LYS A 80 9.20 -28.81 11.50
N PRO A 81 8.24 -29.70 11.17
CA PRO A 81 7.38 -29.49 10.01
C PRO A 81 6.55 -28.21 10.15
N THR A 82 6.01 -27.94 11.33
CA THR A 82 5.18 -26.76 11.58
C THR A 82 5.96 -25.46 11.39
N LEU A 83 7.23 -25.43 11.80
CA LEU A 83 8.11 -24.29 11.60
C LEU A 83 8.28 -23.94 10.13
N PHE A 84 8.62 -24.92 9.29
CA PHE A 84 8.93 -24.67 7.87
C PHE A 84 7.69 -24.53 6.98
N VAL A 85 6.58 -25.19 7.32
CA VAL A 85 5.36 -25.19 6.49
C VAL A 85 4.40 -24.06 6.88
N PHE A 86 4.32 -23.70 8.17
CA PHE A 86 3.35 -22.73 8.65
C PHE A 86 4.01 -21.48 9.24
N LEU A 87 4.80 -21.62 10.32
CA LEU A 87 5.26 -20.46 11.08
C LEU A 87 6.18 -19.53 10.26
N LEU A 88 7.15 -20.11 9.57
CA LEU A 88 8.10 -19.35 8.77
C LEU A 88 7.43 -18.70 7.55
N PRO A 89 6.65 -19.42 6.69
CA PRO A 89 5.90 -18.79 5.61
C PRO A 89 4.93 -17.72 6.11
N PHE A 90 4.22 -17.97 7.22
CA PHE A 90 3.30 -16.99 7.81
C PHE A 90 4.01 -15.71 8.23
N ALA A 91 5.14 -15.82 8.95
CA ALA A 91 5.94 -14.67 9.36
C ALA A 91 6.51 -13.90 8.15
N ILE A 92 7.06 -14.61 7.16
CA ILE A 92 7.61 -14.01 5.95
C ILE A 92 6.53 -13.29 5.16
N LEU A 93 5.38 -13.92 4.92
CA LEU A 93 4.27 -13.32 4.18
C LEU A 93 3.73 -12.08 4.90
N ARG A 94 3.56 -12.15 6.22
CA ARG A 94 3.06 -11.01 6.99
C ARG A 94 4.02 -9.82 6.94
N LEU A 95 5.33 -10.06 7.00
CA LEU A 95 6.33 -9.02 6.84
C LEU A 95 6.37 -8.47 5.41
N GLY A 96 6.38 -9.36 4.40
CA GLY A 96 6.46 -9.00 2.99
C GLY A 96 5.26 -8.20 2.51
N LEU A 97 4.05 -8.64 2.83
CA LEU A 97 2.81 -7.94 2.47
C LEU A 97 2.72 -6.55 3.10
N MET A 98 3.23 -6.36 4.33
CA MET A 98 3.25 -5.04 4.95
C MET A 98 4.25 -4.08 4.33
N ILE A 99 5.42 -4.59 3.91
CA ILE A 99 6.40 -3.79 3.18
C ILE A 99 5.84 -3.41 1.80
N GLY A 100 5.27 -4.38 1.08
CA GLY A 100 4.65 -4.14 -0.22
C GLY A 100 3.49 -3.14 -0.15
N ASN A 101 2.56 -3.32 0.80
CA ASN A 101 1.43 -2.40 1.01
C ASN A 101 1.89 -0.98 1.35
N TRP A 102 3.00 -0.84 2.08
CA TRP A 102 3.59 0.47 2.31
C TRP A 102 4.14 1.08 1.01
N GLY A 103 4.96 0.33 0.26
CA GLY A 103 5.52 0.80 -1.02
C GLY A 103 4.46 1.19 -2.05
N GLN A 104 3.32 0.48 -2.05
CA GLN A 104 2.14 0.76 -2.88
C GLN A 104 1.49 2.13 -2.60
N HIS A 105 1.61 2.64 -1.36
CA HIS A 105 0.89 3.81 -0.86
C HIS A 105 1.79 4.90 -0.25
N ALA A 106 3.11 4.78 -0.41
CA ALA A 106 4.06 5.68 0.24
C ALA A 106 4.12 7.09 -0.39
N LEU A 107 3.65 7.22 -1.64
CA LEU A 107 3.62 8.47 -2.39
C LEU A 107 2.17 8.94 -2.51
N VAL A 108 1.79 9.94 -1.71
CA VAL A 108 0.43 10.51 -1.69
C VAL A 108 0.52 12.00 -1.99
N ASP A 109 -0.29 12.45 -2.95
CA ASP A 109 -0.41 13.86 -3.31
C ASP A 109 -1.07 14.68 -2.19
N ASP A 110 -0.58 15.90 -1.98
CA ASP A 110 -1.13 16.82 -0.99
C ASP A 110 -2.32 17.64 -1.51
N VAL A 111 -2.50 17.73 -2.82
CA VAL A 111 -3.60 18.46 -3.46
C VAL A 111 -4.91 17.69 -3.40
N ASP A 112 -4.86 16.40 -3.69
CA ASP A 112 -6.03 15.51 -3.64
C ASP A 112 -5.61 14.11 -3.13
N PRO A 113 -5.50 13.95 -1.80
CA PRO A 113 -5.04 12.71 -1.17
C PRO A 113 -6.07 11.57 -1.26
N ASP A 114 -7.33 11.88 -1.59
CA ASP A 114 -8.42 10.91 -1.67
C ASP A 114 -8.54 10.28 -3.08
N SER A 115 -7.88 10.86 -4.09
CA SER A 115 -7.90 10.31 -5.44
C SER A 115 -7.06 9.04 -5.54
N ASP A 116 -7.67 7.97 -6.03
CA ASP A 116 -6.99 6.69 -6.30
C ASP A 116 -5.81 6.86 -7.25
N PHE A 117 -5.86 7.84 -8.17
CA PHE A 117 -4.74 8.14 -9.09
C PHE A 117 -3.55 8.78 -8.40
N ARG A 118 -3.79 9.45 -7.27
CA ARG A 118 -2.80 10.29 -6.56
C ARG A 118 -2.30 9.70 -5.25
N SER A 119 -2.97 8.66 -4.76
CA SER A 119 -2.65 7.93 -3.53
C SER A 119 -2.16 6.49 -3.76
N SER A 120 -1.98 6.12 -5.03
CA SER A 120 -1.43 4.84 -5.46
C SER A 120 -0.46 5.02 -6.63
N VAL A 121 0.35 4.01 -6.89
CA VAL A 121 1.32 4.02 -7.99
C VAL A 121 1.14 2.79 -8.88
N THR A 122 1.35 2.97 -10.18
CA THR A 122 1.33 1.89 -11.17
C THR A 122 2.75 1.50 -11.57
N LEU A 123 3.06 0.21 -11.60
CA LEU A 123 4.34 -0.37 -11.98
C LEU A 123 4.16 -1.19 -13.26
N ILE A 124 4.84 -0.76 -14.32
CA ILE A 124 4.87 -1.44 -15.61
C ILE A 124 6.25 -2.06 -15.87
N ASP A 125 6.31 -3.03 -16.78
CA ASP A 125 7.57 -3.70 -17.14
C ASP A 125 8.36 -4.24 -15.94
N VAL A 126 7.64 -4.82 -14.97
CA VAL A 126 8.22 -5.46 -13.79
C VAL A 126 7.94 -6.96 -13.84
N PRO A 127 8.94 -7.84 -13.63
CA PRO A 127 8.74 -9.29 -13.62
C PRO A 127 7.64 -9.77 -12.67
N SER A 128 7.46 -9.06 -11.56
CA SER A 128 6.43 -9.32 -10.55
C SER A 128 5.01 -9.37 -11.14
N ASN A 129 4.70 -8.57 -12.15
CA ASN A 129 3.37 -8.56 -12.79
C ASN A 129 2.99 -9.92 -13.40
N ARG A 130 3.97 -10.70 -13.85
CA ARG A 130 3.74 -12.04 -14.40
C ARG A 130 3.37 -13.07 -13.33
N PHE A 131 3.91 -12.92 -12.12
CA PHE A 131 3.78 -13.91 -11.04
C PHE A 131 2.70 -13.52 -10.02
N TYR A 132 2.45 -12.23 -9.83
CA TYR A 132 1.52 -11.70 -8.84
C TYR A 132 0.30 -11.04 -9.51
N LEU A 133 -0.25 -11.67 -10.56
CA LEU A 133 -1.55 -11.30 -11.12
C LEU A 133 -1.67 -9.81 -11.49
N ASN A 134 -0.64 -9.23 -12.11
CA ASN A 134 -0.59 -7.80 -12.46
C ASN A 134 -0.83 -6.85 -11.26
N ASP A 135 -0.38 -7.22 -10.05
CA ASP A 135 -0.46 -6.39 -8.84
C ASP A 135 0.20 -5.01 -9.00
N GLY A 136 1.22 -4.89 -9.86
CA GLY A 136 1.86 -3.61 -10.19
C GLY A 136 0.87 -2.57 -10.74
N TYR A 137 -0.26 -2.97 -11.30
CA TYR A 137 -1.31 -2.04 -11.71
C TYR A 137 -2.22 -1.62 -10.53
N HIS A 138 -1.63 -1.28 -9.37
CA HIS A 138 -2.36 -1.02 -8.13
C HIS A 138 -3.43 0.07 -8.23
N THR A 139 -3.15 1.16 -8.97
CA THR A 139 -4.17 2.18 -9.27
C THR A 139 -5.40 1.58 -9.97
N SER A 140 -5.18 0.65 -10.91
CA SER A 140 -6.27 -0.06 -11.58
C SER A 140 -7.08 -0.92 -10.61
N HIS A 141 -6.42 -1.55 -9.64
CA HIS A 141 -7.08 -2.33 -8.57
C HIS A 141 -7.96 -1.47 -7.67
N HIS A 142 -7.54 -0.26 -7.31
CA HIS A 142 -8.41 0.67 -6.55
C HIS A 142 -9.63 1.12 -7.35
N LEU A 143 -9.42 1.48 -8.62
CA LEU A 143 -10.48 1.95 -9.51
C LEU A 143 -11.55 0.88 -9.79
N ASN A 144 -11.17 -0.39 -9.84
CA ASN A 144 -12.12 -1.50 -9.90
C ASN A 144 -11.51 -2.76 -9.27
N PRO A 145 -11.83 -3.02 -7.98
CA PRO A 145 -11.27 -4.17 -7.26
C PRO A 145 -11.77 -5.54 -7.73
N LEU A 146 -12.82 -5.57 -8.57
CA LEU A 146 -13.36 -6.80 -9.14
C LEU A 146 -12.89 -7.04 -10.57
N ARG A 147 -12.02 -6.17 -11.12
CA ARG A 147 -11.47 -6.36 -12.46
C ARG A 147 -10.65 -7.64 -12.49
N HIS A 148 -10.85 -8.45 -13.53
CA HIS A 148 -10.05 -9.65 -13.71
C HIS A 148 -8.59 -9.27 -13.94
N TRP A 149 -7.67 -9.99 -13.30
CA TRP A 149 -6.25 -9.61 -13.22
C TRP A 149 -5.56 -9.41 -14.59
N ARG A 150 -6.04 -10.09 -15.63
CA ARG A 150 -5.51 -9.93 -17.01
C ARG A 150 -5.89 -8.62 -17.68
N ASP A 151 -6.94 -7.95 -17.19
CA ASP A 151 -7.53 -6.79 -17.86
C ASP A 151 -6.92 -5.47 -17.35
N HIS A 152 -6.12 -5.49 -16.28
CA HIS A 152 -5.49 -4.27 -15.75
C HIS A 152 -4.59 -3.54 -16.76
N PRO A 153 -3.73 -4.22 -17.54
CA PRO A 153 -2.94 -3.55 -18.58
C PRO A 153 -3.81 -2.84 -19.63
N HIS A 154 -4.88 -3.50 -20.10
CA HIS A 154 -5.80 -2.91 -21.06
C HIS A 154 -6.54 -1.70 -20.46
N ALA A 155 -6.99 -1.80 -19.21
CA ALA A 155 -7.64 -0.70 -18.51
C ALA A 155 -6.71 0.50 -18.32
N PHE A 156 -5.43 0.26 -18.01
CA PHE A 156 -4.41 1.30 -17.94
C PHE A 156 -4.25 2.04 -19.27
N LEU A 157 -4.09 1.30 -20.38
CA LEU A 157 -3.94 1.90 -21.71
C LEU A 157 -5.17 2.71 -22.12
N THR A 158 -6.37 2.20 -21.83
CA THR A 158 -7.64 2.90 -22.11
C THR A 158 -7.77 4.19 -21.29
N ALA A 159 -7.26 4.19 -20.05
CA ALA A 159 -7.35 5.33 -19.15
C ALA A 159 -6.14 6.26 -19.16
N LYS A 160 -5.18 6.09 -20.10
CA LYS A 160 -3.90 6.82 -20.10
C LYS A 160 -4.06 8.34 -20.00
N ASP A 161 -5.07 8.91 -20.67
CA ASP A 161 -5.30 10.36 -20.67
C ASP A 161 -5.79 10.83 -19.29
N ARG A 162 -6.57 10.00 -18.61
CA ARG A 162 -6.96 10.25 -17.21
C ARG A 162 -5.76 10.16 -16.28
N TYR A 163 -4.90 9.15 -16.43
CA TYR A 163 -3.65 9.06 -15.66
C TYR A 163 -2.81 10.33 -15.80
N SER A 164 -2.68 10.84 -17.03
CA SER A 164 -1.99 12.09 -17.34
C SER A 164 -2.64 13.29 -16.66
N ASN A 165 -3.95 13.47 -16.80
CA ASN A 165 -4.69 14.63 -16.28
C ASN A 165 -4.78 14.64 -14.75
N GLU A 166 -4.87 13.47 -14.14
CA GLU A 166 -4.95 13.29 -12.68
C GLU A 166 -3.57 13.35 -12.01
N GLY A 167 -2.46 13.42 -12.77
CA GLY A 167 -1.12 13.46 -12.22
C GLY A 167 -0.68 12.15 -11.57
N ALA A 168 -1.13 11.02 -12.12
CA ALA A 168 -0.80 9.69 -11.60
C ALA A 168 0.70 9.39 -11.71
N LEU A 169 1.19 8.51 -10.83
CA LEU A 169 2.57 8.05 -10.87
C LEU A 169 2.66 6.67 -11.51
N VAL A 170 3.43 6.58 -12.59
CA VAL A 170 3.74 5.35 -13.29
C VAL A 170 5.24 5.14 -13.24
N PHE A 171 5.67 4.00 -12.70
CA PHE A 171 7.07 3.59 -12.69
C PHE A 171 7.28 2.39 -13.62
N GLN A 172 8.50 2.26 -14.14
CA GLN A 172 8.94 1.12 -14.93
C GLN A 172 10.13 0.42 -14.26
N ILE A 173 10.26 -0.90 -14.44
CA ILE A 173 11.45 -1.68 -14.05
C ILE A 173 11.84 -1.48 -12.56
N ILE A 174 10.85 -1.32 -11.68
CA ILE A 174 11.04 -1.19 -10.23
C ILE A 174 9.84 -1.80 -9.51
N ASP A 175 10.09 -2.59 -8.46
CA ASP A 175 9.02 -3.21 -7.67
C ASP A 175 8.72 -2.45 -6.35
N TYR A 176 7.65 -2.84 -5.65
CA TYR A 176 7.25 -2.19 -4.40
C TYR A 176 8.27 -2.36 -3.26
N LEU A 177 9.05 -3.45 -3.25
CA LEU A 177 10.10 -3.66 -2.24
C LEU A 177 11.25 -2.69 -2.48
N GLU A 178 11.67 -2.52 -3.74
CA GLU A 178 12.68 -1.55 -4.12
C GLU A 178 12.19 -0.12 -3.91
N ILE A 179 10.96 0.23 -4.30
CA ILE A 179 10.36 1.54 -3.96
C ILE A 179 10.46 1.77 -2.44
N THR A 180 10.10 0.76 -1.64
CA THR A 180 10.18 0.88 -0.19
C THR A 180 11.60 1.14 0.30
N TYR A 181 12.57 0.41 -0.24
CA TYR A 181 13.99 0.58 0.08
C TYR A 181 14.52 1.96 -0.34
N ARG A 182 14.21 2.42 -1.56
CA ARG A 182 14.67 3.71 -2.10
C ARG A 182 14.07 4.88 -1.33
N LEU A 183 12.79 4.82 -0.97
CA LEU A 183 12.16 5.83 -0.11
C LEU A 183 12.76 5.83 1.31
N SER A 184 13.01 4.65 1.88
CA SER A 184 13.65 4.52 3.20
C SER A 184 15.06 5.10 3.23
N THR A 185 15.79 5.00 2.12
CA THR A 185 17.14 5.57 1.92
C THR A 185 17.13 6.98 1.31
N LYS A 186 15.94 7.57 1.11
CA LYS A 186 15.73 8.91 0.52
C LYS A 186 16.33 9.08 -0.87
N ASN A 187 16.46 8.00 -1.64
CA ASN A 187 17.02 8.02 -2.98
C ASN A 187 15.96 8.39 -4.02
N TYR A 188 15.47 9.63 -3.94
CA TYR A 188 14.44 10.15 -4.85
C TYR A 188 14.93 10.30 -6.28
N ILE A 189 16.23 10.54 -6.49
CA ILE A 189 16.84 10.59 -7.82
C ILE A 189 16.74 9.22 -8.52
N TYR A 190 16.95 8.12 -7.80
CA TYR A 190 16.73 6.80 -8.37
C TYR A 190 15.28 6.60 -8.79
N LEU A 191 14.32 6.97 -7.94
CA LEU A 191 12.90 6.85 -8.24
C LEU A 191 12.48 7.71 -9.44
N ALA A 192 12.96 8.95 -9.52
CA ALA A 192 12.71 9.86 -10.63
C ALA A 192 13.16 9.29 -11.98
N ARG A 193 14.29 8.57 -12.00
CA ARG A 193 14.78 7.89 -13.22
C ARG A 193 13.90 6.75 -13.69
N GLN A 194 13.12 6.14 -12.79
CA GLN A 194 12.21 5.05 -13.10
C GLN A 194 10.79 5.53 -13.40
N LEU A 195 10.52 6.84 -13.34
CA LEU A 195 9.21 7.37 -13.72
C LEU A 195 9.03 7.33 -15.24
N VAL A 196 7.86 6.87 -15.65
CA VAL A 196 7.35 7.07 -17.00
C VAL A 196 6.68 8.43 -17.03
N LEU A 197 7.29 9.39 -17.72
CA LEU A 197 6.83 10.77 -17.73
C LEU A 197 5.49 10.87 -18.47
N ILE A 198 4.47 11.35 -17.76
CA ILE A 198 3.13 11.58 -18.31
C ILE A 198 2.60 12.97 -17.92
N GLY A 199 1.77 13.56 -18.78
CA GLY A 199 1.14 14.86 -18.52
C GLY A 199 2.13 15.97 -18.20
N SER A 200 1.89 16.66 -17.08
CA SER A 200 2.74 17.77 -16.63
C SER A 200 4.16 17.35 -16.21
N GLN A 201 4.44 16.04 -16.10
CA GLN A 201 5.77 15.51 -15.80
C GLN A 201 6.70 15.57 -17.02
N VAL A 202 6.12 15.63 -18.23
CA VAL A 202 6.87 15.73 -19.48
C VAL A 202 7.59 17.09 -19.51
N GLY A 203 8.92 17.06 -19.59
CA GLY A 203 9.76 18.26 -19.60
C GLY A 203 10.36 18.62 -18.23
N MET A 204 9.96 17.95 -17.15
CA MET A 204 10.61 18.12 -15.84
C MET A 204 12.00 17.47 -15.86
N SER A 205 12.97 18.16 -15.26
CA SER A 205 14.30 17.62 -14.95
C SER A 205 14.22 16.51 -13.89
N GLN A 206 15.29 15.73 -13.78
CA GLN A 206 15.36 14.65 -12.78
C GLN A 206 15.29 15.20 -11.34
N GLU A 207 15.86 16.37 -11.11
CA GLU A 207 15.84 17.09 -9.85
C GLU A 207 14.42 17.57 -9.51
N GLU A 208 13.68 18.10 -10.47
CA GLU A 208 12.28 18.51 -10.30
C GLU A 208 11.38 17.31 -10.02
N LEU A 209 11.57 16.20 -10.73
CA LEU A 209 10.84 14.95 -10.49
C LEU A 209 11.14 14.39 -9.10
N ALA A 210 12.41 14.38 -8.68
CA ALA A 210 12.81 13.94 -7.36
C ALA A 210 12.23 14.85 -6.25
N ALA A 211 12.18 16.16 -6.49
CA ALA A 211 11.56 17.12 -5.57
C ALA A 211 10.04 16.88 -5.45
N MET A 212 9.36 16.63 -6.58
CA MET A 212 7.93 16.28 -6.62
C MET A 212 7.64 14.99 -5.85
N LEU A 213 8.43 13.93 -6.06
CA LEU A 213 8.31 12.69 -5.29
C LEU A 213 8.56 12.92 -3.79
N ARG A 214 9.55 13.74 -3.44
CA ARG A 214 9.83 14.10 -2.05
C ARG A 214 8.66 14.83 -1.41
N LEU A 215 8.02 15.75 -2.11
CA LEU A 215 6.83 16.46 -1.62
C LEU A 215 5.70 15.47 -1.29
N LYS A 216 5.48 14.47 -2.14
CA LYS A 216 4.48 13.39 -1.96
C LYS A 216 4.77 12.41 -0.80
N THR A 217 5.89 12.60 -0.08
CA THR A 217 6.22 11.85 1.15
C THR A 217 6.15 12.71 2.41
N ARG A 218 5.70 13.96 2.27
CA ARG A 218 5.52 14.87 3.40
C ARG A 218 4.41 14.34 4.32
N LYS A 219 4.58 14.54 5.62
CA LYS A 219 3.50 14.35 6.59
C LYS A 219 2.47 15.48 6.51
N PHE A 220 1.21 15.10 6.43
CA PHE A 220 0.08 16.01 6.59
C PHE A 220 0.02 16.54 8.03
N SER A 221 -0.23 17.84 8.16
CA SER A 221 -0.51 18.47 9.45
C SER A 221 -1.87 18.02 10.00
N GLU A 222 -2.05 18.11 11.31
CA GLU A 222 -3.34 17.73 11.94
C GLU A 222 -4.52 18.55 11.40
N LYS A 223 -4.28 19.80 10.99
CA LYS A 223 -5.28 20.66 10.36
C LYS A 223 -5.67 20.15 8.97
N GLU A 224 -4.70 19.80 8.14
CA GLU A 224 -4.94 19.21 6.80
C GLU A 224 -5.73 17.90 6.93
N ILE A 225 -5.33 17.02 7.86
CA ILE A 225 -6.03 15.76 8.15
C ILE A 225 -7.47 16.03 8.61
N ALA A 226 -7.69 17.01 9.50
CA ALA A 226 -9.01 17.32 10.02
C ALA A 226 -9.96 17.92 8.96
N ILE A 227 -9.41 18.65 7.98
CA ILE A 227 -10.19 19.18 6.85
C ILE A 227 -10.65 18.02 5.96
N GLU A 228 -9.75 17.11 5.59
CA GLU A 228 -10.11 15.97 4.73
C GLU A 228 -11.09 15.00 5.42
N LEU A 229 -10.94 14.76 6.73
CA LEU A 229 -11.88 13.90 7.48
C LEU A 229 -13.30 14.46 7.62
N LYS A 230 -13.51 15.76 7.37
CA LYS A 230 -14.84 16.40 7.44
C LYS A 230 -15.59 16.39 6.10
N LYS A 231 -14.92 16.05 4.99
CA LYS A 231 -15.54 15.90 3.66
C LYS A 231 -16.13 14.51 3.46
#